data_AF-A0AAU3QY80-F1
#
_entry.id   AF-A0AAU3QY80-F1
#
_cell.length_a   1.000
_cell.length_b   1.000
_cell.length_c   1.000
_cell.angle_alpha   90.00
_cell.angle_beta   90.00
_cell.angle_gamma   90.00
#
_symmetry.space_group_name_H-M   'P 1'
#
loop_
_entity.id
_entity.type
_entity.pdbx_description
1 polymer ?
#
loop_
_entity_poly.entity_id
_entity_poly.type
_entity_poly.pdbx_seq_one_letter_code
_entity_poly.pdbx_strand_id
1 'polypeptide(L)'
;MIDPADPLAMLPGGTVEATDASPEAALVREAVEEAQLTLAPERVERLGWVYDATGDVYGGIGECARLRLAAPITGVGPSTIDPASGRRFARLLAAPEQAAALLGWGDQGYRQAAHSARLAHERWGIPLAAPSPITEIPAEGIGW
;
A
#
# COMPACT_ATOMS: atom_id res chain seq x y z
N MET A 1 5.32 3.89 -2.24
CA MET A 1 6.77 3.92 -1.98
C MET A 1 7.48 3.90 -3.31
N ILE A 2 8.66 4.51 -3.42
CA ILE A 2 9.52 4.50 -4.60
C ILE A 2 10.91 4.05 -4.16
N ASP A 3 11.50 3.06 -4.84
CA ASP A 3 12.92 2.76 -4.72
C ASP A 3 13.71 3.80 -5.54
N PRO A 4 14.65 4.56 -4.95
CA PRO A 4 15.43 5.54 -5.71
C PRO A 4 16.31 4.94 -6.81
N ALA A 5 16.59 3.62 -6.81
CA ALA A 5 17.34 2.97 -7.88
C ALA A 5 16.46 2.30 -8.95
N ASP A 6 15.21 1.98 -8.62
CA ASP A 6 14.22 1.47 -9.57
C ASP A 6 12.92 2.26 -9.33
N PRO A 7 12.72 3.38 -10.04
CA PRO A 7 11.73 4.40 -9.67
C PRO A 7 10.29 4.02 -10.03
N LEU A 8 9.93 2.75 -9.85
CA LEU A 8 8.57 2.24 -9.95
C LEU A 8 7.85 2.44 -8.62
N ALA A 9 6.62 2.95 -8.69
CA ALA A 9 5.79 3.07 -7.52
C ALA A 9 5.24 1.72 -7.10
N MET A 10 5.24 1.49 -5.80
CA MET A 10 4.67 0.30 -5.17
C MET A 10 3.83 0.67 -3.94
N LEU A 11 2.81 -0.14 -3.68
CA LEU A 11 2.09 -0.16 -2.42
C LEU A 11 2.75 -1.17 -1.48
N PRO A 12 2.67 -0.99 -0.15
CA PRO A 12 3.14 -2.00 0.76
C PRO A 12 2.38 -3.31 0.58
N GLY A 13 3.07 -4.43 0.70
CA GLY A 13 2.47 -5.75 0.70
C GLY A 13 3.43 -6.86 0.28
N GLY A 14 3.32 -7.98 0.96
CA GLY A 14 4.14 -9.16 0.73
C GLY A 14 3.32 -10.45 0.84
N THR A 15 4.05 -11.53 1.09
CA THR A 15 3.46 -12.87 1.20
C THR A 15 2.77 -13.02 2.55
N VAL A 16 1.63 -13.73 2.58
CA VAL A 16 1.00 -14.14 3.85
C VAL A 16 1.87 -15.22 4.47
N GLU A 17 2.52 -14.91 5.59
CA GLU A 17 3.40 -15.84 6.29
C GLU A 17 2.62 -16.83 7.15
N ALA A 18 3.25 -17.95 7.53
CA ALA A 18 2.62 -18.96 8.39
C ALA A 18 2.29 -18.44 9.81
N THR A 19 2.95 -17.35 10.21
CA THR A 19 2.76 -16.62 11.48
C THR A 19 1.60 -15.62 11.40
N ASP A 20 1.16 -15.25 10.19
CA ASP A 20 0.05 -14.32 10.01
C ASP A 20 -1.28 -15.05 10.27
N ALA A 21 -2.09 -14.49 11.17
CA ALA A 21 -3.41 -15.05 11.48
C ALA A 21 -4.40 -14.93 10.29
N SER A 22 -4.15 -13.99 9.37
CA SER A 22 -4.96 -13.75 8.17
C SER A 22 -4.21 -12.88 7.15
N PRO A 23 -4.70 -12.75 5.90
CA PRO A 23 -4.15 -11.79 4.93
C PRO A 23 -4.20 -10.33 5.39
N GLU A 24 -5.18 -9.95 6.22
CA GLU A 24 -5.25 -8.63 6.84
C GLU A 24 -4.16 -8.43 7.88
N ALA A 25 -3.82 -9.47 8.65
CA ALA A 25 -2.70 -9.42 9.57
C ALA A 25 -1.37 -9.23 8.80
N ALA A 26 -1.21 -9.92 7.66
CA ALA A 26 -0.08 -9.71 6.77
C ALA A 26 0.01 -8.26 6.28
N LEU A 27 -1.10 -7.65 5.83
CA LEU A 27 -1.11 -6.22 5.45
C LEU A 27 -0.61 -5.32 6.58
N VAL A 28 -1.08 -5.54 7.82
CA VAL A 28 -0.69 -4.72 8.97
C VAL A 28 0.80 -4.85 9.26
N ARG A 29 1.35 -6.07 9.18
CA ARG A 29 2.79 -6.32 9.33
C ARG A 29 3.59 -5.65 8.21
N GLU A 30 3.24 -5.90 6.96
CA GLU A 30 3.94 -5.36 5.77
C GLU A 30 3.89 -3.83 5.73
N ALA A 31 2.78 -3.22 6.14
CA ALA A 31 2.68 -1.76 6.23
C ALA A 31 3.67 -1.16 7.24
N VAL A 32 3.94 -1.86 8.35
CA VAL A 32 4.96 -1.47 9.33
C VAL A 32 6.36 -1.71 8.76
N GLU A 33 6.59 -2.89 8.20
CA GLU A 33 7.92 -3.32 7.73
C GLU A 33 8.40 -2.49 6.54
N GLU A 34 7.57 -2.32 5.52
CA GLU A 34 7.98 -1.68 4.27
C GLU A 34 7.78 -0.16 4.31
N ALA A 35 6.68 0.32 4.91
CA ALA A 35 6.28 1.73 4.84
C ALA A 35 6.35 2.50 6.17
N GLN A 36 6.60 1.81 7.28
CA GLN A 36 6.56 2.36 8.64
C GLN A 36 5.22 3.07 8.93
N LEU A 37 4.13 2.45 8.46
CA LEU A 37 2.76 2.90 8.67
C LEU A 37 2.08 2.05 9.75
N THR A 38 1.31 2.71 10.62
CA THR A 38 0.36 2.04 11.50
C THR A 38 -1.02 2.11 10.85
N LEU A 39 -1.72 0.98 10.80
CA LEU A 39 -3.08 0.87 10.29
C LEU A 39 -4.06 0.59 11.43
N ALA A 40 -5.35 0.86 11.24
CA ALA A 40 -6.42 0.36 12.12
C ALA A 40 -6.76 -1.10 11.73
N PRO A 41 -6.31 -2.13 12.47
CA PRO A 41 -6.42 -3.52 12.02
C PRO A 41 -7.86 -4.01 11.89
N GLU A 42 -8.76 -3.51 12.75
CA GLU A 42 -10.18 -3.85 12.75
C GLU A 42 -10.97 -3.20 11.60
N ARG A 43 -10.31 -2.34 10.81
CA ARG A 43 -10.90 -1.60 9.70
C ARG A 43 -10.25 -1.96 8.36
N VAL A 44 -9.50 -3.04 8.27
CA VAL A 44 -8.97 -3.53 7.00
C VAL A 44 -10.13 -4.10 6.17
N GLU A 45 -10.26 -3.64 4.93
CA GLU A 45 -11.34 -4.01 4.02
C GLU A 45 -10.77 -4.67 2.75
N ARG A 46 -11.45 -5.72 2.27
CA ARG A 46 -11.08 -6.43 1.03
C ARG A 46 -11.72 -5.75 -0.17
N LEU A 47 -10.89 -5.21 -1.06
CA LEU A 47 -11.33 -4.59 -2.31
C LEU A 47 -11.49 -5.60 -3.46
N GLY A 48 -10.85 -6.76 -3.34
CA GLY A 48 -10.84 -7.81 -4.36
C GLY A 48 -9.48 -8.52 -4.42
N TRP A 49 -9.24 -9.23 -5.52
CA TRP A 49 -8.00 -9.95 -5.75
C TRP A 49 -7.73 -10.08 -7.25
N VAL A 50 -6.46 -10.31 -7.58
CA VAL A 50 -6.04 -10.65 -8.94
C VAL A 50 -5.45 -12.06 -8.93
N TYR A 51 -5.95 -12.91 -9.81
CA TYR A 51 -5.36 -14.23 -10.04
C TYR A 51 -3.96 -14.09 -10.64
N ASP A 52 -2.99 -14.76 -10.04
CA ASP A 52 -1.63 -14.88 -10.57
C ASP A 52 -1.29 -16.36 -10.71
N ALA A 53 -1.19 -16.83 -11.95
CA ALA A 53 -0.95 -18.24 -12.23
C ALA A 53 0.49 -18.70 -11.90
N THR A 54 1.41 -17.76 -11.70
CA THR A 54 2.86 -18.03 -11.63
C THR A 54 3.50 -17.54 -10.34
N GLY A 55 3.03 -16.43 -9.79
CA GLY A 55 3.64 -15.79 -8.63
C GLY A 55 5.04 -15.24 -8.92
N ASP A 56 5.38 -14.98 -10.19
CA ASP A 56 6.74 -14.58 -10.61
C ASP A 56 7.23 -13.31 -9.89
N VAL A 57 6.34 -12.35 -9.66
CA VAL A 57 6.63 -11.10 -8.94
C VAL A 57 7.08 -11.36 -7.49
N TYR A 58 6.74 -12.52 -6.93
CA TYR A 58 7.12 -12.95 -5.58
C TYR A 58 8.15 -14.09 -5.59
N GLY A 59 8.91 -14.23 -6.68
CA GLY A 59 9.94 -15.26 -6.81
C GLY A 59 9.42 -16.62 -7.28
N GLY A 60 8.27 -16.64 -7.97
CA GLY A 60 7.73 -17.87 -8.58
C GLY A 60 7.10 -18.81 -7.56
N ILE A 61 6.38 -18.26 -6.58
CA ILE A 61 5.71 -19.04 -5.52
C ILE A 61 4.59 -19.97 -6.04
N GLY A 62 4.29 -19.92 -7.34
CA GLY A 62 3.22 -20.66 -7.97
C GLY A 62 1.90 -19.90 -7.97
N GLU A 63 0.84 -20.64 -8.33
CA GLU A 63 -0.51 -20.12 -8.43
C GLU A 63 -0.97 -19.47 -7.11
N CYS A 64 -1.34 -18.19 -7.15
CA CYS A 64 -1.79 -17.46 -5.98
C CYS A 64 -2.84 -16.39 -6.31
N ALA A 65 -3.55 -15.93 -5.28
CA ALA A 65 -4.42 -14.77 -5.34
C ALA A 65 -3.73 -13.57 -4.70
N ARG A 66 -3.52 -12.51 -5.47
CA ARG A 66 -2.98 -11.24 -4.95
C ARG A 66 -4.12 -10.39 -4.42
N LEU A 67 -4.33 -10.42 -3.11
CA LEU A 67 -5.39 -9.64 -2.46
C LEU A 67 -5.11 -8.14 -2.56
N ARG A 68 -6.19 -7.39 -2.70
CA ARG A 68 -6.21 -5.93 -2.70
C ARG A 68 -7.00 -5.46 -1.50
N LEU A 69 -6.35 -4.71 -0.63
CA LEU A 69 -6.87 -4.31 0.67
C LEU A 69 -6.81 -2.79 0.81
N ALA A 70 -7.68 -2.24 1.65
CA ALA A 70 -7.64 -0.85 2.09
C ALA A 70 -7.78 -0.79 3.60
N ALA A 71 -7.10 0.17 4.23
CA ALA A 71 -7.21 0.42 5.65
C ALA A 71 -6.94 1.90 5.95
N PRO A 72 -7.52 2.47 7.02
CA PRO A 72 -7.12 3.79 7.52
C PRO A 72 -5.69 3.73 8.05
N ILE A 73 -4.86 4.67 7.61
CA ILE A 73 -3.57 4.95 8.24
C ILE A 73 -3.85 5.74 9.52
N THR A 74 -3.35 5.22 10.65
CA THR A 74 -3.48 5.83 11.98
C THR A 74 -2.16 6.41 12.49
N GLY A 75 -1.05 6.11 11.83
CA GLY A 75 0.26 6.68 12.15
C GLY A 75 1.24 6.56 11.00
N VAL A 76 2.14 7.53 10.90
CA VAL A 76 3.24 7.55 9.91
C VAL A 76 4.55 7.74 10.66
N GLY A 77 5.27 6.64 10.89
CA GLY A 77 6.54 6.65 11.62
C GLY A 77 7.71 7.18 10.80
N PRO A 78 8.88 7.33 11.44
CA PRO A 78 10.12 7.65 10.74
C PRO A 78 10.46 6.52 9.78
N SER A 79 10.86 6.87 8.56
CA SER A 79 11.36 5.89 7.60
C SER A 79 12.71 5.33 8.05
N THR A 80 12.97 4.08 7.69
CA THR A 80 14.23 3.38 7.96
C THR A 80 14.91 3.00 6.65
N ILE A 81 16.16 2.53 6.76
CA ILE A 81 16.84 1.93 5.62
C ILE A 81 16.30 0.51 5.46
N ASP A 82 15.84 0.17 4.26
CA ASP A 82 15.45 -1.19 3.92
C ASP A 82 16.69 -2.10 3.96
N PRO A 83 16.70 -3.18 4.76
CA PRO A 83 17.86 -4.06 4.89
C PRO A 83 18.25 -4.77 3.59
N ALA A 84 17.29 -5.06 2.70
CA ALA A 84 17.55 -5.83 1.49
C ALA A 84 18.27 -4.99 0.42
N SER A 85 17.83 -3.76 0.20
CA SER A 85 18.41 -2.83 -0.77
C SER A 85 19.51 -1.93 -0.19
N GLY A 86 19.55 -1.76 1.14
CA GLY A 86 20.39 -0.77 1.81
C GLY A 86 19.97 0.67 1.54
N ARG A 87 18.75 0.90 1.02
CA ARG A 87 18.24 2.22 0.62
C ARG A 87 17.03 2.63 1.44
N ARG A 88 16.83 3.94 1.57
CA ARG A 88 15.58 4.50 2.10
C ARG A 88 14.63 4.73 0.93
N PHE A 89 13.43 4.16 1.01
CA PHE A 89 12.40 4.35 0.02
C PHE A 89 11.72 5.71 0.22
N ALA A 90 11.45 6.42 -0.87
CA ALA A 90 10.63 7.62 -0.81
C ALA A 90 9.17 7.21 -0.59
N ARG A 91 8.48 7.89 0.32
CA ARG A 91 7.06 7.66 0.62
C ARG A 91 6.28 8.85 0.10
N LEU A 92 5.31 8.61 -0.78
CA LEU A 92 4.54 9.68 -1.42
C LEU A 92 3.14 9.73 -0.84
N LEU A 93 2.71 10.94 -0.46
CA LEU A 93 1.31 11.25 -0.19
C LEU A 93 0.69 11.76 -1.50
N ALA A 94 -0.30 11.02 -1.99
CA ALA A 94 -0.96 11.27 -3.26
C ALA A 94 -2.46 11.00 -3.14
N ALA A 95 -3.28 11.73 -3.89
CA ALA A 95 -4.69 11.40 -4.03
C ALA A 95 -4.86 10.02 -4.70
N PRO A 96 -5.96 9.28 -4.46
CA PRO A 96 -6.14 7.92 -4.99
C PRO A 96 -5.94 7.81 -6.51
N GLU A 97 -6.45 8.76 -7.30
CA GLU A 97 -6.27 8.79 -8.75
C GLU A 97 -4.79 8.98 -9.16
N GLN A 98 -4.06 9.83 -8.43
CA GLN A 98 -2.62 10.03 -8.66
C GLN A 98 -1.81 8.78 -8.30
N ALA A 99 -2.19 8.09 -7.21
CA ALA A 99 -1.57 6.82 -6.85
C ALA A 99 -1.79 5.77 -7.95
N ALA A 100 -3.00 5.68 -8.52
CA ALA A 100 -3.27 4.79 -9.65
C ALA A 100 -2.40 5.12 -10.88
N ALA A 101 -2.23 6.40 -11.19
CA ALA A 101 -1.37 6.86 -12.28
C ALA A 101 0.10 6.47 -12.06
N LEU A 102 0.62 6.69 -10.83
CA LEU A 102 2.00 6.32 -10.45
C LEU A 102 2.25 4.82 -10.52
N LEU A 103 1.29 4.01 -10.08
CA LEU A 103 1.40 2.54 -10.10
C LEU A 103 1.38 1.96 -11.52
N GLY A 104 0.82 2.67 -12.49
CA GLY A 104 0.82 2.25 -13.89
C GLY A 104 -0.03 1.00 -14.19
N TRP A 105 -1.00 0.64 -13.32
CA TRP A 105 -1.82 -0.57 -13.48
C TRP A 105 -2.98 -0.44 -14.50
N GLY A 106 -3.00 0.64 -15.29
CA GLY A 106 -4.07 0.94 -16.24
C GLY A 106 -5.45 1.11 -15.58
N ASP A 107 -6.51 0.93 -16.36
CA ASP A 107 -7.91 1.15 -15.94
C ASP A 107 -8.30 0.40 -14.67
N GLN A 108 -7.76 -0.80 -14.46
CA GLN A 108 -8.04 -1.59 -13.26
C GLN A 108 -7.49 -0.92 -12.00
N GLY A 109 -6.30 -0.30 -12.10
CA GLY A 109 -5.72 0.49 -11.03
C GLY A 109 -6.59 1.69 -10.65
N TYR A 110 -7.09 2.43 -11.65
CA TYR A 110 -7.98 3.57 -11.42
C TYR A 110 -9.30 3.14 -10.77
N ARG A 111 -9.92 2.04 -11.24
CA ARG A 111 -11.15 1.51 -10.65
C ARG A 111 -10.95 1.08 -9.20
N GLN A 112 -9.82 0.43 -8.90
CA GLN A 112 -9.48 0.00 -7.55
C GLN A 112 -9.23 1.19 -6.62
N ALA A 113 -8.48 2.20 -7.07
CA ALA A 113 -8.23 3.41 -6.30
C ALA A 113 -9.52 4.19 -6.02
N ALA A 114 -10.40 4.33 -7.03
CA ALA A 114 -11.70 4.96 -6.85
C ALA A 114 -12.61 4.16 -5.91
N HIS A 115 -12.56 2.82 -5.96
CA HIS A 115 -13.31 1.97 -5.02
C HIS A 115 -12.82 2.14 -3.58
N SER A 116 -11.50 2.17 -3.38
CA SER A 116 -10.87 2.45 -2.08
C SER A 116 -11.30 3.81 -1.52
N ALA A 117 -11.28 4.86 -2.35
CA ALA A 117 -11.68 6.20 -1.96
C ALA A 117 -13.15 6.29 -1.52
N ARG A 118 -14.07 5.66 -2.28
CA ARG A 118 -15.49 5.59 -1.91
C ARG A 118 -15.70 4.82 -0.62
N LEU A 119 -15.04 3.66 -0.48
CA LEU A 119 -15.12 2.86 0.74
C LEU A 119 -14.65 3.68 1.95
N ALA A 120 -13.52 4.38 1.84
CA ALA A 120 -12.99 5.20 2.91
C ALA A 120 -13.94 6.34 3.31
N HIS A 121 -14.60 6.95 2.33
CA HIS A 121 -15.63 7.95 2.56
C HIS A 121 -16.86 7.38 3.28
N GLU A 122 -17.42 6.30 2.77
CA GLU A 122 -18.66 5.69 3.25
C GLU A 122 -18.49 5.01 4.62
N ARG A 123 -17.34 4.35 4.86
CA ARG A 123 -17.09 3.56 6.08
C ARG A 123 -16.39 4.35 7.18
N TRP A 124 -15.50 5.27 6.82
CA TRP A 124 -14.62 5.93 7.78
C TRP A 124 -14.78 7.45 7.80
N GLY A 125 -15.68 8.00 6.96
CA GLY A 125 -15.92 9.45 6.90
C GLY A 125 -14.74 10.25 6.34
N ILE A 126 -13.78 9.60 5.67
CA ILE A 126 -12.62 10.28 5.10
C ILE A 126 -13.08 11.09 3.87
N PRO A 127 -12.78 12.40 3.78
CA PRO A 127 -13.14 13.20 2.62
C PRO A 127 -12.51 12.67 1.33
N LEU A 128 -13.23 12.77 0.22
CA LEU A 128 -12.65 12.52 -1.10
C LEU A 128 -11.60 13.59 -1.40
N ALA A 129 -10.36 13.16 -1.63
CA ALA A 129 -9.26 14.07 -1.95
C ALA A 129 -9.44 14.66 -3.35
N ALA A 130 -9.38 15.99 -3.45
CA ALA A 130 -9.20 16.67 -4.72
C ALA A 130 -7.74 16.53 -5.20
N PRO A 131 -7.46 16.67 -6.51
CA PRO A 131 -6.08 16.71 -7.00
C PRO A 131 -5.27 17.81 -6.28
N SER A 132 -4.19 17.40 -5.64
CA SER A 132 -3.21 18.28 -4.99
C SER A 132 -1.80 17.91 -5.44
N PRO A 133 -0.78 18.75 -5.20
CA PRO A 133 0.59 18.32 -5.42
C PRO A 133 0.89 17.02 -4.67
N ILE A 134 1.57 16.09 -5.33
CA ILE A 134 2.11 14.90 -4.68
C ILE A 134 3.27 15.36 -3.80
N THR A 135 3.23 15.03 -2.52
CA THR A 135 4.27 15.41 -1.56
C THR A 135 4.99 14.19 -1.06
N GLU A 136 6.31 14.27 -0.95
CA GLU A 136 7.07 13.28 -0.20
C GLU A 136 6.76 13.43 1.29
N ILE A 137 6.49 12.30 1.95
CA ILE A 137 6.35 12.20 3.39
C ILE A 137 7.75 12.35 4.00
N PRO A 138 7.96 13.28 4.96
CA PRO A 138 9.26 13.49 5.58
C PRO A 138 9.87 12.21 6.18
N ALA A 139 11.20 12.19 6.27
CA ALA A 139 11.95 11.05 6.77
C ALA A 139 11.59 10.73 8.23
N GLU A 140 11.30 11.76 9.02
CA GLU A 140 10.85 11.71 10.41
C GLU A 140 9.41 11.21 10.60
N GLY A 141 8.63 11.10 9.53
CA GLY A 141 7.21 10.75 9.57
C GLY A 141 6.28 11.96 9.66
N ILE A 142 5.01 11.73 9.98
CA ILE A 142 4.00 12.79 10.17
C ILE A 142 3.26 12.55 11.47
N GLY A 143 3.18 13.59 12.32
CA GLY A 143 2.31 13.62 13.50
C GLY A 143 0.98 14.28 13.17
N TRP A 144 -0.11 13.71 13.68
CA TRP A 144 -1.47 14.25 13.60
C TRP A 144 -2.00 14.54 15.00
#